data_AF-A0A3Q3A4Z8-F1
#
_entry.id   AF-A0A3Q3A4Z8-F1
#
_cell.length_a   1.000
_cell.length_b   1.000
_cell.length_c   1.000
_cell.angle_alpha   90.00
_cell.angle_beta   90.00
_cell.angle_gamma   90.00
#
_symmetry.space_group_name_H-M   'P 1'
#
loop_
_entity.id
_entity.type
_entity.pdbx_description
1 polymer ?
#
loop_
_entity_poly.entity_id
_entity_poly.type
_entity_poly.pdbx_seq_one_letter_code
_entity_poly.pdbx_strand_id
1 'polypeptide(L)'
;MSGETARAGDPIRVNGELQQTNEEQEEGGEDLKAPLELKLKFLRALKNKDFQLADKLCRMILIFEPDNPEASEFLPLIQTKLLEGGGRDEEDEEDEEDEEDEEDDDSESDARSSSTSSCSASSSSSSSSDERDDDDDENK
;
A
#
# COMPACT_ATOMS: atom_id res chain seq x y z
N MET A 1 33.98 22.55 71.71
CA MET A 1 35.01 21.92 70.85
C MET A 1 34.55 20.50 70.59
N SER A 2 34.72 20.01 69.36
CA SER A 2 33.98 18.90 68.69
C SER A 2 32.72 19.41 67.98
N GLY A 3 32.52 19.23 66.69
CA GLY A 3 33.32 18.58 65.67
C GLY A 3 32.77 18.95 64.28
N GLU A 4 33.67 19.01 63.32
CA GLU A 4 33.42 19.28 61.91
C GLU A 4 32.80 18.04 61.25
N THR A 5 31.68 18.20 60.52
CA THR A 5 31.25 17.24 59.49
C THR A 5 30.75 18.02 58.28
N ALA A 6 31.61 18.11 57.26
CA ALA A 6 31.21 18.54 55.94
C ALA A 6 30.26 17.49 55.34
N ARG A 7 29.09 17.92 54.87
CA ARG A 7 28.31 17.15 53.91
C ARG A 7 27.90 18.07 52.78
N ALA A 8 28.58 17.86 51.66
CA ALA A 8 28.27 18.40 50.36
C ALA A 8 26.80 18.12 49.99
N GLY A 9 26.18 19.12 49.37
CA GLY A 9 24.83 19.09 48.87
C GLY A 9 24.47 20.45 48.33
N ASP A 10 25.24 20.95 47.36
CA ASP A 10 24.85 22.11 46.57
C ASP A 10 23.45 21.89 45.95
N PRO A 11 22.55 22.89 45.99
CA PRO A 11 21.28 22.81 45.31
C PRO A 11 21.52 23.02 43.81
N ILE A 12 21.61 21.91 43.06
CA ILE A 12 21.58 22.00 41.60
C ILE A 12 20.15 22.35 41.17
N ARG A 13 19.95 23.66 40.99
CA ARG A 13 19.18 24.34 39.94
C ARG A 13 18.26 23.43 39.11
N VAL A 14 16.96 23.71 39.22
CA VAL A 14 15.96 23.44 38.18
C VAL A 14 16.52 23.88 36.84
N ASN A 15 16.62 22.95 35.90
CA ASN A 15 16.62 23.23 34.46
C ASN A 15 16.15 21.95 33.77
N GLY A 16 14.97 22.04 33.15
CA GLY A 16 14.29 20.93 32.51
C GLY A 16 15.20 20.19 31.54
N GLU A 17 15.22 18.87 31.66
CA GLU A 17 15.73 18.01 30.60
C GLU A 17 14.86 18.24 29.37
N LEU A 18 15.46 18.98 28.45
CA LEU A 18 15.03 19.07 27.07
C LEU A 18 14.92 17.65 26.53
N GLN A 19 13.71 17.30 26.13
CA GLN A 19 13.40 16.89 24.76
C GLN A 19 14.48 15.99 24.14
N GLN A 20 14.32 14.68 24.29
CA GLN A 20 14.67 13.79 23.19
C GLN A 20 13.59 13.96 22.12
N THR A 21 13.69 15.05 21.35
CA THR A 21 13.13 15.06 20.00
C THR A 21 13.93 14.04 19.22
N ASN A 22 13.27 12.95 18.85
CA ASN A 22 13.77 11.98 17.90
C ASN A 22 14.05 12.75 16.60
N GLU A 23 15.31 13.15 16.39
CA GLU A 23 15.79 13.69 15.13
C GLU A 23 15.94 12.51 14.16
N GLU A 24 14.81 11.91 13.78
CA GLU A 24 14.72 11.18 12.52
C GLU A 24 14.84 12.24 11.44
N GLN A 25 16.00 12.28 10.80
CA GLN A 25 16.26 13.04 9.59
C GLN A 25 15.24 12.62 8.54
N GLU A 26 14.11 13.32 8.48
CA GLU A 26 13.15 13.27 7.38
C GLU A 26 13.64 14.18 6.26
N GLU A 27 14.87 13.92 5.79
CA GLU A 27 15.44 14.56 4.62
C GLU A 27 15.12 13.66 3.42
N GLY A 28 13.86 13.72 2.94
CA GLY A 28 13.44 12.98 1.75
C GLY A 28 11.93 12.92 1.44
N GLY A 29 11.07 13.62 2.20
CA GLY A 29 9.62 13.43 2.14
C GLY A 29 8.87 14.14 0.99
N GLU A 30 9.52 14.97 0.17
CA GLU A 30 8.78 15.82 -0.78
C GLU A 30 8.32 15.14 -2.08
N ASP A 31 8.89 13.97 -2.42
CA ASP A 31 8.59 13.27 -3.69
C ASP A 31 7.91 11.90 -3.54
N LEU A 32 7.68 11.41 -2.32
CA LEU A 32 7.08 10.11 -2.09
C LEU A 32 5.55 10.19 -2.18
N LYS A 33 5.02 10.47 -3.38
CA LYS A 33 3.57 10.45 -3.60
C LYS A 33 3.12 9.06 -4.04
N ALA A 34 2.12 8.51 -3.37
CA ALA A 34 1.56 7.22 -3.74
C ALA A 34 0.95 7.30 -5.16
N PRO A 35 1.21 6.31 -6.03
CA PRO A 35 0.63 6.28 -7.37
C PRO A 35 -0.90 6.39 -7.36
N LEU A 36 -1.48 7.16 -8.29
CA LEU A 36 -2.93 7.34 -8.39
C LEU A 36 -3.68 6.02 -8.55
N GLU A 37 -3.09 5.06 -9.27
CA GLU A 37 -3.66 3.72 -9.43
C GLU A 37 -3.81 2.99 -8.10
N LEU A 38 -2.83 3.12 -7.20
CA LEU A 38 -2.87 2.53 -5.86
C LEU A 38 -4.01 3.12 -5.04
N LYS A 39 -4.15 4.45 -5.04
CA LYS A 39 -5.23 5.16 -4.35
C LYS A 39 -6.60 4.79 -4.90
N LEU A 40 -6.73 4.70 -6.22
CA LEU A 40 -8.00 4.33 -6.86
C LEU A 40 -8.38 2.88 -6.54
N LYS A 41 -7.39 1.97 -6.53
CA LYS A 41 -7.59 0.57 -6.14
C LYS A 41 -8.04 0.47 -4.68
N PHE A 42 -7.45 1.26 -3.78
CA PHE A 42 -7.86 1.35 -2.38
C PHE A 42 -9.32 1.79 -2.25
N LEU A 43 -9.71 2.86 -2.93
CA LEU A 43 -11.09 3.36 -2.92
C LEU A 43 -12.08 2.32 -3.50
N ARG A 44 -11.67 1.55 -4.51
CA ARG A 44 -12.49 0.47 -5.06
C ARG A 44 -12.66 -0.67 -4.05
N ALA A 45 -11.59 -1.08 -3.36
CA ALA A 45 -11.66 -2.10 -2.31
C ALA A 45 -12.62 -1.68 -1.19
N LEU A 46 -12.53 -0.44 -0.71
CA LEU A 46 -13.46 0.13 0.26
C LEU A 46 -14.92 0.07 -0.21
N LYS A 47 -15.19 0.45 -1.47
CA LYS A 47 -16.55 0.41 -2.05
C LYS A 47 -17.09 -1.01 -2.15
N ASN A 48 -16.22 -1.97 -2.44
CA ASN A 48 -16.57 -3.38 -2.56
C ASN A 48 -16.59 -4.10 -1.20
N LYS A 49 -16.27 -3.40 -0.10
CA LYS A 49 -16.14 -3.96 1.26
C LYS A 49 -15.07 -5.06 1.36
N ASP A 50 -14.11 -5.06 0.44
CA ASP A 50 -12.93 -5.91 0.53
C ASP A 50 -11.93 -5.26 1.47
N PHE A 51 -12.16 -5.43 2.77
CA PHE A 51 -11.35 -4.82 3.82
C PHE A 51 -9.97 -5.47 3.93
N GLN A 52 -9.80 -6.72 3.48
CA GLN A 52 -8.52 -7.41 3.41
C GLN A 52 -7.58 -6.72 2.42
N LEU A 53 -8.09 -6.45 1.21
CA LEU A 53 -7.34 -5.70 0.20
C LEU A 53 -7.19 -4.23 0.60
N ALA A 54 -8.21 -3.62 1.21
CA ALA A 54 -8.14 -2.24 1.66
C ALA A 54 -7.05 -2.01 2.74
N ASP A 55 -6.88 -2.94 3.71
CA ASP A 55 -5.82 -2.84 4.74
C ASP A 55 -4.43 -2.86 4.09
N LYS A 56 -4.19 -3.82 3.18
CA LYS A 56 -2.92 -3.93 2.45
C LYS A 56 -2.62 -2.67 1.66
N LEU A 57 -3.60 -2.16 0.89
CA LEU A 57 -3.42 -0.96 0.08
C LEU A 57 -3.25 0.31 0.93
N CYS A 58 -3.94 0.41 2.07
CA CYS A 58 -3.79 1.52 2.99
C CYS A 58 -2.37 1.61 3.57
N ARG A 59 -1.79 0.47 3.99
CA ARG A 59 -0.39 0.39 4.40
C ARG A 59 0.57 0.77 3.29
N MET A 60 0.32 0.29 2.06
CA MET A 60 1.15 0.68 0.91
C MET A 60 1.11 2.19 0.66
N ILE A 61 -0.06 2.83 0.77
CA ILE A 61 -0.18 4.29 0.65
C ILE A 61 0.67 4.99 1.72
N LEU A 62 0.68 4.51 2.96
CA LEU A 62 1.48 5.06 4.06
C LEU A 62 3.00 4.86 3.87
N ILE A 63 3.44 3.84 3.13
CA ILE A 63 4.87 3.67 2.79
C ILE A 63 5.34 4.78 1.85
N PHE A 64 4.48 5.18 0.89
CA PHE A 64 4.80 6.30 0.01
C PHE A 64 4.54 7.62 0.73
N GLU A 65 3.35 7.84 1.28
CA GLU A 65 2.96 9.08 1.95
C GLU A 65 2.81 8.85 3.45
N PRO A 66 3.92 8.84 4.23
CA PRO A 66 3.87 8.59 5.67
C PRO A 66 3.06 9.67 6.42
N ASP A 67 3.11 10.91 5.94
CA ASP A 67 2.37 12.05 6.51
C ASP A 67 0.92 12.15 6.03
N ASN A 68 0.41 11.16 5.29
CA ASN A 68 -0.96 11.20 4.79
C ASN A 68 -1.97 11.04 5.95
N PRO A 69 -2.69 12.11 6.34
CA PRO A 69 -3.61 12.04 7.48
C PRO A 69 -4.81 11.15 7.16
N GLU A 70 -5.28 11.13 5.91
CA GLU A 70 -6.42 10.31 5.52
C GLU A 70 -6.11 8.81 5.67
N ALA A 71 -4.97 8.35 5.15
CA ALA A 71 -4.59 6.94 5.23
C ALA A 71 -4.37 6.49 6.68
N SER A 72 -3.79 7.35 7.51
CA SER A 72 -3.58 7.10 8.94
C SER A 72 -4.92 6.94 9.68
N GLU A 73 -5.92 7.76 9.35
CA GLU A 73 -7.27 7.64 9.93
C GLU A 73 -8.05 6.42 9.40
N PHE A 74 -7.87 6.06 8.12
CA PHE A 74 -8.58 4.92 7.54
C PHE A 74 -8.10 3.56 8.06
N LEU A 75 -6.80 3.41 8.33
CA LEU A 75 -6.22 2.14 8.75
C LEU A 75 -6.92 1.49 9.97
N PRO A 76 -7.10 2.18 11.12
CA PRO A 76 -7.79 1.60 12.28
C PRO A 76 -9.26 1.29 12.00
N LEU A 77 -9.93 2.08 11.14
CA LEU A 77 -11.32 1.83 10.76
C LEU A 77 -11.46 0.55 9.93
N ILE A 78 -10.55 0.33 8.99
CA ILE A 78 -10.52 -0.89 8.17
C ILE A 78 -10.23 -2.11 9.03
N GLN A 79 -9.26 -2.02 9.95
CA GLN A 79 -8.95 -3.10 10.89
C GLN A 79 -10.13 -3.43 11.80
N THR A 80 -10.85 -2.41 12.26
CA THR A 80 -12.09 -2.60 13.01
C THR A 80 -13.13 -3.33 12.16
N LYS A 81 -13.29 -2.96 10.88
CA LYS A 81 -14.22 -3.64 9.96
C LYS A 81 -13.83 -5.08 9.66
N LEU A 82 -12.54 -5.40 9.62
CA LEU A 82 -12.04 -6.77 9.52
C LEU A 82 -12.40 -7.59 10.76
N LEU A 83 -12.23 -7.04 11.96
CA LEU A 83 -12.64 -7.68 13.21
C LEU A 83 -14.17 -7.86 13.31
N GLU A 84 -14.95 -6.88 12.88
CA GLU A 84 -16.41 -6.93 12.85
C GLU A 84 -16.95 -7.90 11.76
N GLY A 85 -16.24 -8.00 10.64
CA GLY A 85 -16.61 -8.78 9.45
C GLY A 85 -16.12 -10.22 9.47
N GLY A 86 -15.10 -10.54 10.27
CA GLY A 86 -14.54 -11.90 10.42
C GLY A 86 -15.47 -12.92 11.07
N GLY A 87 -16.74 -12.59 11.29
CA GLY A 87 -17.79 -13.56 11.68
C GLY A 87 -18.84 -13.78 10.59
N ARG A 88 -18.58 -13.37 9.33
CA ARG A 88 -19.63 -13.37 8.29
C ARG A 88 -19.17 -13.71 6.87
N ASP A 89 -17.96 -14.24 6.71
CA ASP A 89 -17.42 -14.74 5.43
C ASP A 89 -16.61 -16.03 5.63
N GLU A 90 -17.16 -16.97 6.41
CA GLU A 90 -16.70 -18.37 6.45
C GLU A 90 -17.49 -19.21 5.41
N GLU A 91 -17.50 -18.77 4.14
CA GLU A 91 -17.93 -19.61 3.01
C GLU A 91 -16.84 -19.64 1.92
N ASP A 92 -15.57 -19.70 2.33
CA ASP A 92 -14.48 -20.17 1.47
C ASP A 92 -13.79 -21.32 2.22
N GLU A 93 -14.26 -22.54 1.95
CA GLU A 93 -13.66 -23.80 2.38
C GLU A 93 -12.33 -23.97 1.63
N GLU A 94 -11.25 -23.38 2.14
CA GLU A 94 -9.88 -23.76 1.77
C GLU A 94 -9.08 -24.12 3.04
N ASP A 95 -9.39 -25.29 3.61
CA ASP A 95 -8.45 -26.01 4.48
C ASP A 95 -8.86 -27.49 4.50
N GLU A 96 -8.11 -28.38 3.84
CA GLU A 96 -7.49 -29.54 4.50
C GLU A 96 -6.22 -29.91 3.70
N GLU A 97 -5.09 -29.72 4.37
CA GLU A 97 -3.75 -30.18 4.07
C GLU A 97 -3.72 -31.67 3.70
N ASP A 98 -3.18 -32.02 2.51
CA ASP A 98 -2.77 -33.39 2.21
C ASP A 98 -1.25 -33.41 2.01
N GLU A 99 -0.53 -33.60 3.13
CA GLU A 99 0.88 -33.96 3.15
C GLU A 99 1.02 -35.44 2.78
N GLU A 100 1.07 -35.75 1.48
CA GLU A 100 1.61 -37.05 1.01
C GLU A 100 3.00 -36.85 0.40
N ASP A 101 3.98 -37.13 1.25
CA ASP A 101 5.40 -37.41 0.97
C ASP A 101 5.54 -38.54 -0.06
N GLU A 102 5.91 -38.20 -1.30
CA GLU A 102 6.47 -39.17 -2.25
C GLU A 102 7.79 -38.63 -2.83
N GLU A 103 8.88 -39.04 -2.17
CA GLU A 103 10.23 -39.12 -2.71
C GLU A 103 10.25 -40.01 -3.98
N ASP A 104 10.49 -39.42 -5.16
CA ASP A 104 11.03 -40.16 -6.31
C ASP A 104 12.09 -39.36 -7.04
N ASP A 105 13.32 -39.82 -6.82
CA ASP A 105 14.54 -39.55 -7.56
C ASP A 105 14.41 -40.09 -8.99
N ASP A 106 14.47 -39.24 -10.01
CA ASP A 106 15.20 -39.65 -11.21
C ASP A 106 15.75 -38.47 -12.03
N SER A 107 17.02 -38.66 -12.38
CA SER A 107 17.84 -37.81 -13.23
C SER A 107 17.34 -37.83 -14.68
N GLU A 108 17.48 -36.70 -15.38
CA GLU A 108 18.35 -36.58 -16.56
C GLU A 108 18.07 -35.28 -17.33
N SER A 109 19.13 -34.52 -17.51
CA SER A 109 19.55 -33.90 -18.77
C SER A 109 18.48 -33.46 -19.78
N ASP A 110 18.54 -32.19 -20.21
CA ASP A 110 19.30 -31.85 -21.42
C ASP A 110 18.91 -30.45 -21.93
N ALA A 111 19.97 -29.69 -22.22
CA ALA A 111 19.98 -28.34 -22.74
C ALA A 111 19.23 -28.23 -24.06
N ARG A 112 18.55 -27.09 -24.29
CA ARG A 112 18.65 -26.38 -25.58
C ARG A 112 17.87 -25.06 -25.63
N SER A 113 18.64 -24.04 -26.03
CA SER A 113 18.29 -23.04 -27.03
C SER A 113 17.31 -21.94 -26.68
N SER A 114 17.92 -20.82 -26.30
CA SER A 114 17.64 -19.48 -26.83
C SER A 114 16.85 -19.47 -28.15
N SER A 115 15.73 -18.75 -28.18
CA SER A 115 15.19 -18.18 -29.42
C SER A 115 14.43 -16.90 -29.07
N THR A 116 15.12 -15.79 -29.26
CA THR A 116 14.54 -14.47 -29.41
C THR A 116 13.68 -14.45 -30.67
N SER A 117 12.40 -14.15 -30.56
CA SER A 117 11.59 -13.81 -31.73
C SER A 117 10.94 -12.45 -31.50
N SER A 118 11.61 -11.42 -32.02
CA SER A 118 10.98 -10.16 -32.38
C SER A 118 9.94 -10.43 -33.47
N CYS A 119 8.70 -9.96 -33.28
CA CYS A 119 7.80 -9.75 -34.40
C CYS A 119 7.43 -8.27 -34.48
N SER A 120 7.66 -7.74 -35.67
CA SER A 120 7.66 -6.34 -36.04
C SER A 120 6.26 -5.80 -36.31
N ALA A 121 6.21 -4.47 -36.23
CA ALA A 121 5.20 -3.53 -36.72
C ALA A 121 4.40 -3.92 -37.97
N SER A 122 3.15 -3.43 -38.01
CA SER A 122 2.42 -2.80 -39.16
C SER A 122 0.91 -2.83 -38.83
N SER A 123 0.01 -1.95 -39.25
CA SER A 123 0.02 -0.61 -39.85
C SER A 123 -1.44 -0.13 -39.78
N SER A 124 -1.64 1.18 -39.58
CA SER A 124 -2.73 2.03 -40.11
C SER A 124 -4.06 1.43 -40.56
N SER A 125 -5.16 1.97 -40.04
CA SER A 125 -6.37 2.23 -40.82
C SER A 125 -7.05 3.51 -40.32
N SER A 126 -6.83 4.58 -41.07
CA SER A 126 -7.63 5.81 -41.05
C SER A 126 -8.98 5.52 -41.71
N SER A 127 -10.08 5.91 -41.09
CA SER A 127 -11.37 6.05 -41.79
C SER A 127 -11.97 7.40 -41.45
N SER A 128 -11.96 8.24 -42.48
CA SER A 128 -12.48 9.59 -42.53
C SER A 128 -13.99 9.60 -42.80
N SER A 129 -14.61 10.74 -42.44
CA SER A 129 -15.84 11.32 -43.01
C SER A 129 -17.19 10.68 -42.63
N ASP A 130 -18.09 11.47 -42.02
CA ASP A 130 -19.18 12.09 -42.80
C ASP A 130 -19.89 13.19 -41.98
N GLU A 131 -19.82 14.42 -42.49
CA GLU A 131 -20.55 15.58 -42.02
C GLU A 131 -22.02 15.41 -42.42
N ARG A 132 -22.96 15.46 -41.47
CA ARG A 132 -24.39 15.57 -41.79
C ARG A 132 -24.85 16.99 -41.53
N ASP A 133 -24.79 17.77 -42.59
CA ASP A 133 -25.62 18.93 -42.85
C ASP A 133 -26.95 18.40 -43.41
N ASP A 134 -28.07 18.66 -42.73
CA ASP A 134 -29.40 18.57 -43.33
C ASP A 134 -30.23 19.74 -42.77
N ASP A 135 -30.44 20.68 -43.68
CA ASP A 135 -31.30 21.85 -43.65
C ASP A 135 -32.77 21.55 -43.23
N ASP A 136 -33.40 22.58 -42.66
CA ASP A 136 -34.78 23.03 -42.92
C ASP A 136 -35.97 22.06 -42.72
N ASP A 137 -36.82 22.35 -41.72
CA ASP A 137 -38.26 22.55 -42.00
C ASP A 137 -38.94 23.30 -40.84
N GLU A 138 -39.35 24.52 -41.17
CA GLU A 138 -40.29 25.37 -40.46
C GLU A 138 -41.71 24.77 -40.59
N ASN A 139 -42.34 24.32 -39.49
CA ASN A 139 -43.79 24.10 -39.53
C ASN A 139 -44.50 24.25 -38.17
N LYS A 140 -45.15 25.42 -38.03
CA LYS A 140 -46.40 25.72 -37.29
C LYS A 140 -46.55 25.38 -35.80
#